data_AF-A0A832M7K3-F1
#
_entry.id   AF-A0A832M7K3-F1
#
_cell.length_a   1.000
_cell.length_b   1.000
_cell.length_c   1.000
_cell.angle_alpha   90.00
_cell.angle_beta   90.00
_cell.angle_gamma   90.00
#
_symmetry.space_group_name_H-M   'P 1'
#
loop_
_entity.id
_entity.type
_entity.pdbx_description
1 polymer ?
#
loop_
_entity_poly.entity_id
_entity_poly.type
_entity_poly.pdbx_seq_one_letter_code
_entity_poly.pdbx_strand_id
1 'polypeptide(L)'
;MAAMKRASLTAGHLKHMAQHAVLTGVSDKAFLTALAVAKCIVVPPYVMRVHSAGGLSKVAKITFDDNGSIDKASVLMAVARFVRENENLDLGGRLKDLDRGVI
;
A
#
# COMPACT_ATOMS: atom_id res chain seq x y z
N MET A 1 12.51 33.93 -5.42
CA MET A 1 12.74 32.50 -5.11
C MET A 1 11.79 32.08 -4.00
N ALA A 2 10.67 31.45 -4.34
CA ALA A 2 9.63 31.09 -3.37
C ALA A 2 9.91 29.70 -2.79
N ALA A 3 10.07 29.63 -1.47
CA ALA A 3 10.25 28.38 -0.74
C ALA A 3 8.96 27.54 -0.78
N MET A 4 8.97 26.44 -1.55
CA MET A 4 7.89 25.47 -1.57
C MET A 4 7.84 24.71 -0.23
N LYS A 5 6.86 25.07 0.59
CA LYS A 5 6.52 24.48 1.89
C LYS A 5 6.19 22.99 1.70
N ARG A 6 7.03 22.11 2.24
CA ARG A 6 6.87 20.64 2.17
C ARG A 6 5.59 20.23 2.89
N ALA A 7 4.62 19.65 2.16
CA ALA A 7 3.46 19.01 2.75
C ALA A 7 3.87 17.67 3.39
N SER A 8 3.87 17.63 4.72
CA SER A 8 3.95 16.40 5.49
C SER A 8 2.59 15.71 5.44
N LEU A 9 2.51 14.55 4.80
CA LEU A 9 1.28 13.74 4.73
C LEU A 9 1.18 12.97 6.05
N THR A 10 0.52 13.59 7.02
CA THR A 10 0.24 12.99 8.33
C THR A 10 -0.72 11.81 8.23
N ALA A 11 -0.81 10.98 9.28
CA ALA A 11 -1.79 9.89 9.37
C ALA A 11 -3.25 10.36 9.10
N GLY A 12 -3.55 11.64 9.36
CA GLY A 12 -4.83 12.26 9.00
C GLY A 12 -5.06 12.37 7.49
N HIS A 13 -4.02 12.62 6.69
CA HIS A 13 -4.11 12.63 5.23
C HIS A 13 -4.33 11.23 4.66
N LEU A 14 -3.69 10.21 5.24
CA LEU A 14 -3.94 8.81 4.86
C LEU A 14 -5.36 8.38 5.20
N LYS A 15 -5.90 8.82 6.34
CA LYS A 15 -7.32 8.63 6.69
C LYS A 15 -8.25 9.36 5.72
N HIS A 16 -7.91 10.58 5.32
CA HIS A 16 -8.70 11.37 4.37
C HIS A 16 -8.66 10.74 2.96
N MET A 17 -7.49 10.26 2.52
CA MET A 17 -7.36 9.51 1.27
C MET A 17 -8.11 8.19 1.34
N ALA A 18 -8.07 7.46 2.46
CA ALA A 18 -8.86 6.25 2.66
C ALA A 18 -10.35 6.56 2.61
N GLN A 19 -10.80 7.64 3.26
CA GLN A 19 -12.21 8.09 3.31
C GLN A 19 -12.72 8.59 1.95
N HIS A 20 -11.90 9.29 1.16
CA HIS A 20 -12.27 9.72 -0.19
C HIS A 20 -12.12 8.62 -1.25
N ALA A 21 -11.19 7.67 -1.07
CA ALA A 21 -11.07 6.49 -1.91
C ALA A 21 -12.25 5.51 -1.72
N VAL A 22 -13.04 5.64 -0.64
CA VAL A 22 -14.30 4.87 -0.48
C VAL A 22 -15.33 5.24 -1.56
N LEU A 23 -15.23 6.42 -2.18
CA LEU A 23 -16.22 6.89 -3.18
C LEU A 23 -15.81 6.65 -4.64
N THR A 24 -14.53 6.37 -4.90
CA THR A 24 -14.01 6.05 -6.23
C THR A 24 -13.05 4.88 -6.07
N GLY A 25 -13.49 3.67 -6.41
CA GLY A 25 -12.75 2.44 -6.15
C GLY A 25 -11.24 2.52 -6.44
N VAL A 26 -10.45 1.79 -5.67
CA VAL A 26 -8.98 1.79 -5.79
C VAL A 26 -8.58 1.37 -7.21
N SER A 27 -7.89 2.26 -7.92
CA SER A 27 -7.40 1.97 -9.28
C SER A 27 -6.30 0.90 -9.25
N ASP A 28 -6.17 0.13 -10.32
CA ASP A 28 -5.15 -0.93 -10.42
C ASP A 28 -3.74 -0.38 -10.23
N LYS A 29 -3.46 0.79 -10.80
CA LYS A 29 -2.17 1.47 -10.63
C LYS A 29 -1.89 1.79 -9.17
N ALA A 30 -2.86 2.33 -8.44
CA ALA A 30 -2.69 2.65 -7.02
C ALA A 30 -2.50 1.39 -6.18
N PHE A 31 -3.26 0.33 -6.49
CA PHE A 31 -3.16 -0.97 -5.84
C PHE A 31 -1.77 -1.60 -6.02
N LEU A 32 -1.30 -1.72 -7.26
CA LEU A 32 0.02 -2.30 -7.56
C LEU A 32 1.16 -1.47 -6.98
N THR A 33 1.07 -0.13 -7.03
CA THR A 33 2.07 0.76 -6.43
C THR A 33 2.16 0.56 -4.92
N ALA A 34 1.01 0.50 -4.23
CA ALA A 34 0.98 0.31 -2.78
C ALA A 34 1.58 -1.04 -2.36
N LEU A 35 1.28 -2.11 -3.12
CA LEU A 35 1.90 -3.43 -2.88
C LEU A 35 3.41 -3.39 -3.10
N ALA A 36 3.89 -2.78 -4.19
CA ALA A 36 5.31 -2.68 -4.49
C ALA A 36 6.08 -1.93 -3.39
N VAL A 37 5.54 -0.82 -2.89
CA VAL A 37 6.16 -0.07 -1.77
C VAL A 37 6.21 -0.93 -0.51
N ALA A 38 5.15 -1.67 -0.22
CA ALA A 38 5.08 -2.58 0.92
C ALA A 38 5.90 -3.88 0.71
N LYS A 39 6.64 -4.02 -0.40
CA LYS A 39 7.34 -5.24 -0.83
C LYS A 39 6.42 -6.47 -0.83
N CYS A 40 5.17 -6.27 -1.24
CA CYS A 40 4.15 -7.29 -1.31
C CYS A 40 3.85 -7.63 -2.77
N ILE A 41 3.51 -8.90 -3.02
CA ILE A 41 3.11 -9.43 -4.31
C ILE A 41 1.85 -10.28 -4.15
N VAL A 42 1.02 -10.30 -5.19
CA VAL A 42 -0.18 -11.14 -5.23
C VAL A 42 0.21 -12.51 -5.77
N VAL A 43 0.02 -13.56 -4.97
CA VAL A 43 0.26 -14.96 -5.34
C VAL A 43 -0.99 -15.76 -4.93
N PRO A 44 -1.97 -15.95 -5.84
CA PRO A 44 -3.24 -16.58 -5.47
C PRO A 44 -3.07 -17.92 -4.75
N PRO A 45 -3.77 -18.14 -3.62
CA PRO A 45 -4.86 -17.32 -3.06
C PRO A 45 -4.43 -16.28 -2.01
N TYR A 46 -3.15 -15.91 -1.93
CA TYR A 46 -2.59 -15.03 -0.89
C TYR A 46 -1.90 -13.78 -1.44
N VAL A 47 -1.76 -12.78 -0.59
CA VAL A 47 -0.74 -11.74 -0.73
C VAL A 47 0.45 -12.15 0.11
N MET A 48 1.63 -12.08 -0.50
CA MET A 48 2.89 -12.47 0.11
C MET A 48 3.83 -11.29 0.17
N ARG A 49 4.61 -11.21 1.23
CA ARG A 49 5.69 -10.25 1.39
C ARG A 49 7.00 -10.88 0.94
N VAL A 50 7.79 -10.10 0.20
CA VAL A 50 9.16 -10.44 -0.21
C VAL A 50 10.13 -9.80 0.77
N HIS A 51 10.94 -10.65 1.42
CA HIS A 51 12.03 -10.21 2.29
C HIS A 51 13.30 -9.97 1.50
N SER A 52 14.17 -9.08 2.00
CA SER A 52 15.44 -8.76 1.34
C SER A 52 16.38 -9.97 1.18
N ALA A 53 16.21 -11.00 2.03
CA ALA A 53 16.95 -12.27 1.96
C ALA A 53 16.36 -13.27 0.94
N GLY A 54 15.35 -12.87 0.14
CA GLY A 54 14.69 -13.73 -0.84
C GLY A 54 13.58 -14.63 -0.27
N GLY A 55 13.30 -14.55 1.03
CA GLY A 55 12.21 -15.28 1.67
C GLY A 55 10.83 -14.68 1.38
N LEU A 56 9.80 -15.53 1.43
CA LEU A 56 8.39 -15.12 1.31
C LEU A 56 7.65 -15.35 2.62
N SER A 57 6.76 -14.42 2.98
CA SER A 57 5.85 -14.61 4.13
C SER A 57 4.41 -14.28 3.75
N LYS A 58 3.47 -15.06 4.26
CA LYS A 58 2.04 -14.82 4.03
C LYS A 58 1.60 -13.57 4.79
N VAL A 59 0.94 -12.66 4.09
CA VAL A 59 0.43 -11.40 4.65
C VAL A 59 -1.07 -11.51 4.88
N ALA A 60 -1.82 -11.81 3.82
CA ALA A 60 -3.27 -11.86 3.85
C ALA A 60 -3.80 -12.84 2.80
N LYS A 61 -5.01 -13.35 2.99
CA LYS A 61 -5.74 -14.05 1.93
C LYS A 61 -6.35 -13.02 0.99
N ILE A 62 -6.37 -13.31 -0.31
CA ILE A 62 -7.05 -12.46 -1.30
C ILE A 62 -8.56 -12.58 -1.06
N THR A 63 -9.22 -11.43 -0.93
CA THR A 63 -10.66 -11.29 -0.88
C THR A 63 -11.16 -10.81 -2.24
N PHE A 64 -12.36 -11.23 -2.61
CA PHE A 64 -13.01 -10.85 -3.87
C PHE A 64 -14.29 -10.10 -3.55
N ASP A 65 -14.65 -9.15 -4.41
CA ASP A 65 -15.94 -8.48 -4.38
C ASP A 65 -17.03 -9.34 -5.05
N ASP A 66 -18.27 -8.86 -5.03
CA ASP A 66 -19.43 -9.54 -5.61
C ASP A 66 -19.32 -9.72 -7.14
N ASN A 67 -18.43 -8.97 -7.80
CA ASN A 67 -18.14 -9.09 -9.23
C ASN A 67 -17.01 -10.08 -9.52
N GLY A 68 -16.48 -10.77 -8.51
CA GLY A 68 -15.35 -11.68 -8.64
C GLY A 68 -14.01 -10.98 -8.89
N SER A 69 -13.96 -9.66 -8.77
CA SER A 69 -12.72 -8.89 -8.81
C SER A 69 -12.06 -8.87 -7.45
N ILE A 70 -10.74 -8.62 -7.38
CA ILE A 70 -10.05 -8.52 -6.09
C ILE A 70 -10.60 -7.31 -5.34
N ASP A 71 -11.02 -7.51 -4.09
CA ASP A 71 -11.34 -6.43 -3.18
C ASP A 71 -10.03 -5.76 -2.73
N LYS A 72 -9.59 -4.82 -3.57
CA LYS A 72 -8.33 -4.08 -3.42
C LYS A 72 -8.27 -3.32 -2.10
N ALA A 73 -9.40 -2.77 -1.64
CA ALA A 73 -9.43 -1.98 -0.42
C ALA A 73 -9.17 -2.87 0.80
N SER A 74 -9.87 -4.00 0.91
CA SER A 74 -9.66 -4.96 1.99
C SER A 74 -8.24 -5.55 1.97
N VAL A 75 -7.71 -5.87 0.79
CA VAL A 75 -6.34 -6.37 0.65
C VAL A 75 -5.31 -5.33 1.10
N LEU A 76 -5.43 -4.06 0.67
CA LEU A 76 -4.50 -3.01 1.07
C LEU A 76 -4.57 -2.73 2.58
N MET A 77 -5.76 -2.77 3.17
CA MET A 77 -5.92 -2.62 4.62
C MET A 77 -5.22 -3.74 5.39
N ALA A 78 -5.34 -4.99 4.92
CA ALA A 78 -4.65 -6.12 5.52
C ALA A 78 -3.12 -6.01 5.40
N VAL A 79 -2.61 -5.58 4.23
CA VAL A 79 -1.18 -5.33 4.01
C VAL A 79 -0.68 -4.20 4.92
N ALA A 80 -1.39 -3.08 5.00
CA ALA A 80 -1.00 -1.95 5.84
C ALA A 80 -0.96 -2.35 7.32
N ARG A 81 -1.93 -3.14 7.78
CA ARG A 81 -1.95 -3.70 9.14
C ARG A 81 -0.73 -4.60 9.39
N PHE A 82 -0.45 -5.53 8.48
CA PHE A 82 0.70 -6.42 8.59
C PHE A 82 2.02 -5.66 8.64
N VAL A 83 2.20 -4.67 7.77
CA VAL A 83 3.41 -3.83 7.76
C VAL A 83 3.55 -3.11 9.09
N ARG A 84 2.49 -2.46 9.59
CA ARG A 84 2.51 -1.74 10.89
C ARG A 84 2.83 -2.66 12.08
N GLU A 85 2.34 -3.88 12.07
CA GLU A 85 2.54 -4.84 13.17
C GLU A 85 3.94 -5.48 13.14
N ASN A 86 4.51 -5.69 11.95
CA ASN A 86 5.78 -6.43 11.78
C ASN A 86 6.99 -5.54 11.54
N GLU A 87 6.76 -4.30 11.12
CA GLU A 87 7.79 -3.31 10.91
C GLU A 87 7.31 -1.96 11.41
N ASN A 88 8.14 -1.27 12.18
CA ASN A 88 8.00 0.17 12.39
C ASN A 88 8.28 0.95 11.07
N LEU A 89 7.69 0.54 9.94
CA LEU A 89 7.93 1.10 8.62
C LEU A 89 6.92 2.19 8.32
N ASP A 90 7.40 3.42 8.34
CA ASP A 90 6.68 4.60 7.88
C ASP A 90 6.58 4.58 6.35
N LEU A 91 5.53 3.93 5.83
CA LEU A 91 5.20 3.85 4.40
C LEU A 91 5.02 5.24 3.75
N GLY A 92 4.80 6.30 4.55
CA GLY A 92 4.64 7.67 4.07
C GLY A 92 5.92 8.32 3.51
N GLY A 93 7.09 7.86 3.96
CA GLY A 93 8.38 8.36 3.47
C GLY A 93 8.75 7.82 2.10
N ARG A 94 8.60 6.50 1.90
CA ARG A 94 9.16 5.80 0.73
C ARG A 94 8.34 5.95 -0.56
N LEU A 95 7.03 6.23 -0.47
CA LEU A 95 6.23 6.55 -1.66
C LEU A 95 6.77 7.81 -2.37
N LYS A 96 7.29 8.78 -1.61
CA LYS A 96 7.82 10.04 -2.13
C LYS A 96 9.16 9.87 -2.85
N ASP A 97 9.94 8.85 -2.48
CA ASP A 97 11.24 8.57 -3.11
C ASP A 97 11.05 7.83 -4.44
N LEU A 98 10.05 6.95 -4.52
CA LEU A 98 9.71 6.22 -5.74
C LEU A 98 9.13 7.13 -6.84
N ASP A 99 8.25 8.08 -6.46
CA ASP A 99 7.68 9.07 -7.39
C ASP A 99 8.72 10.10 -7.88
N ARG A 100 9.88 10.15 -7.23
CA ARG A 100 11.02 11.00 -7.63
C ARG A 100 12.06 10.27 -8.49
N GLY A 101 11.85 8.99 -8.80
CA GLY A 101 12.78 8.21 -9.63
C GLY A 101 14.16 8.03 -9.00
N VAL A 102 14.30 8.13 -7.68
CA VAL A 102 15.57 7.90 -6.98
C VAL A 102 15.63 6.43 -6.58
N ILE A 103 16.30 5.63 -7.41
CA ILE A 103 16.79 4.29 -7.06
C ILE A 103 18.31 4.38 -6.96
#